data_AF-A0A1I1B561-F1
#
_entry.id   AF-A0A1I1B561-F1
#
_cell.length_a   1.000
_cell.length_b   1.000
_cell.length_c   1.000
_cell.angle_alpha   90.00
_cell.angle_beta   90.00
_cell.angle_gamma   90.00
#
_symmetry.space_group_name_H-M   'P 1'
#
loop_
_entity.id
_entity.type
_entity.pdbx_description
1 polymer ?
#
loop_
_entity_poly.entity_id
_entity_poly.type
_entity_poly.pdbx_seq_one_letter_code
_entity_poly.pdbx_strand_id
1 'polypeptide(L)'
;MEKKIFTRKFSEDQRVSFVKEVLESGSNILIAKRYDLNPQLLSRWVNNYRRYSQTLEPKEPKNNEIIPNYKKEYKKAIEKIKDQELKIA
;
A
#
# COMPACT_ATOMS: atom_id res chain seq x y z
N MET A 1 4.41 -23.21 -0.42
CA MET A 1 4.60 -22.14 -1.43
C MET A 1 5.06 -20.88 -0.73
N GLU A 2 6.29 -20.45 -0.98
CA GLU A 2 6.82 -19.19 -0.43
C GLU A 2 6.00 -18.00 -0.97
N LYS A 3 5.60 -17.10 -0.08
CA LYS A 3 4.91 -15.87 -0.48
C LYS A 3 5.93 -14.92 -1.08
N LYS A 4 5.88 -14.70 -2.40
CA LYS A 4 6.63 -13.60 -3.04
C LYS A 4 6.10 -12.27 -2.53
N ILE A 5 6.89 -11.59 -1.70
CA ILE A 5 6.62 -10.23 -1.27
C ILE A 5 7.05 -9.30 -2.41
N PHE A 6 6.16 -8.44 -2.87
CA PHE A 6 6.52 -7.42 -3.84
C PHE A 6 7.49 -6.42 -3.21
N THR A 7 8.75 -6.44 -3.65
CA THR A 7 9.78 -5.48 -3.24
C THR A 7 9.79 -4.30 -4.20
N ARG A 8 9.78 -3.08 -3.66
CA ARG A 8 9.93 -1.87 -4.48
C ARG A 8 11.33 -1.85 -5.10
N LYS A 9 11.42 -1.49 -6.38
CA LYS A 9 12.70 -1.40 -7.13
C LYS A 9 13.66 -0.35 -6.56
N PHE A 10 13.13 0.75 -6.03
CA PHE A 10 13.93 1.88 -5.55
C PHE A 10 13.77 2.10 -4.05
N SER A 11 14.90 2.30 -3.36
CA SER A 11 14.96 2.73 -1.96
C SER A 11 14.39 4.15 -1.78
N GLU A 12 14.17 4.59 -0.54
CA GLU A 12 13.72 5.97 -0.28
C GLU A 12 14.79 6.99 -0.71
N ASP A 13 16.05 6.75 -0.37
CA ASP A 13 17.14 7.68 -0.68
C ASP A 13 17.31 7.90 -2.19
N GLN A 14 17.18 6.83 -2.99
CA GLN A 14 17.17 6.94 -4.45
C GLN A 14 15.98 7.76 -4.95
N ARG A 15 14.79 7.56 -4.38
CA ARG A 15 13.61 8.33 -4.78
C ARG A 15 13.77 9.80 -4.42
N VAL A 16 14.35 10.10 -3.27
CA VAL A 16 14.65 11.47 -2.83
C VAL A 16 15.70 12.13 -3.73
N SER A 17 16.74 11.41 -4.17
CA SER A 17 17.74 11.98 -5.10
C SER A 17 17.10 12.37 -6.43
N PHE A 18 16.23 11.52 -7.00
CA PHE A 18 15.51 11.84 -8.23
C PHE A 18 14.60 13.06 -8.08
N VAL A 19 13.89 13.17 -6.95
CA VAL A 19 13.04 14.33 -6.67
C VAL A 19 13.87 15.60 -6.55
N LYS A 20 15.04 15.56 -5.89
CA LYS A 20 15.93 16.72 -5.78
C LYS A 20 16.44 17.18 -7.15
N GLU A 21 16.87 16.27 -8.01
CA GLU A 21 17.28 16.59 -9.39
C GLU A 21 16.12 17.21 -10.20
N VAL A 22 14.90 16.73 -10.00
CA VAL A 22 13.71 17.33 -10.62
C VAL A 22 13.46 18.75 -10.13
N LEU A 23 13.60 18.99 -8.82
CA LEU A 23 13.40 20.32 -8.24
C LEU A 23 14.47 21.31 -8.69
N GLU A 24 15.70 20.84 -8.95
CA GLU A 24 16.80 21.65 -9.48
C GLU A 24 16.66 21.91 -10.99
N SER A 25 16.34 20.88 -11.79
CA SER A 25 16.25 20.98 -13.25
C SER A 25 14.91 21.52 -13.76
N GLY A 26 13.84 21.43 -12.97
CA GLY A 26 12.49 21.82 -13.33
C GLY A 26 11.76 20.87 -14.30
N SER A 27 12.35 19.73 -14.69
CA SER A 27 11.78 18.84 -15.71
C SER A 27 11.64 17.38 -15.25
N ASN A 28 10.41 16.96 -14.97
CA ASN A 28 10.08 15.58 -14.59
C ASN A 28 10.39 14.59 -15.74
N ILE A 29 10.15 14.98 -16.99
CA ILE A 29 10.27 14.07 -18.15
C ILE A 29 11.74 13.71 -18.40
N LEU A 30 12.63 14.70 -18.30
CA LEU A 30 14.06 14.50 -18.51
C LEU A 30 14.62 13.50 -17.50
N ILE A 31 14.34 13.72 -16.22
CA ILE A 31 14.83 12.87 -15.13
C ILE A 31 14.18 11.48 -15.17
N ALA A 32 12.89 11.40 -15.50
CA ALA A 32 12.21 10.12 -15.66
C ALA A 32 12.84 9.27 -16.78
N LYS A 33 13.16 9.88 -17.93
CA LYS A 33 13.86 9.18 -19.02
C LYS A 33 15.28 8.76 -18.63
N ARG A 34 16.03 9.61 -17.91
CA ARG A 34 17.40 9.32 -17.46
C ARG A 34 17.47 8.06 -16.59
N TYR A 35 16.49 7.88 -15.71
CA TYR A 35 16.47 6.79 -14.73
C TYR A 35 15.50 5.64 -15.08
N ASP A 36 14.95 5.63 -16.31
CA ASP A 36 13.95 4.65 -16.75
C ASP A 36 12.77 4.52 -15.76
N LEU A 37 12.22 5.66 -15.38
CA LEU A 37 11.09 5.80 -14.47
C LEU A 37 9.83 6.17 -15.24
N ASN A 38 8.69 5.75 -14.71
CA ASN A 38 7.41 6.29 -15.15
C ASN A 38 7.31 7.78 -14.74
N PRO A 39 7.10 8.73 -15.68
CA PRO A 39 7.00 10.15 -15.35
C PRO A 39 5.88 10.49 -14.35
N GLN A 40 4.78 9.74 -14.39
CA GLN A 40 3.66 9.90 -13.46
C GLN A 40 4.04 9.50 -12.03
N LEU A 41 4.85 8.44 -11.90
CA LEU A 41 5.37 7.98 -10.62
C LEU A 41 6.30 9.04 -10.01
N LEU A 42 7.20 9.60 -10.81
CA LEU A 42 8.10 10.66 -10.37
C LEU A 42 7.32 11.94 -9.97
N SER A 43 6.30 12.31 -10.75
CA SER A 43 5.40 13.43 -10.39
C SER A 43 4.74 13.22 -9.02
N ARG A 44 4.26 12.00 -8.73
CA ARG A 44 3.71 11.66 -7.41
C ARG A 44 4.75 11.79 -6.30
N TRP A 45 5.97 11.32 -6.51
CA TRP A 45 7.05 11.46 -5.53
C TRP A 45 7.39 12.92 -5.25
N VAL A 46 7.46 13.77 -6.28
CA VAL A 46 7.72 15.21 -6.14
C VAL A 46 6.62 15.87 -5.31
N ASN A 47 5.35 15.55 -5.61
CA ASN A 47 4.20 16.09 -4.88
C ASN A 47 4.19 15.65 -3.42
N ASN A 48 4.44 14.37 -3.16
CA ASN A 48 4.54 13.84 -1.80
C ASN A 48 5.69 14.47 -1.04
N TYR A 49 6.86 14.63 -1.68
CA TYR A 49 8.03 15.21 -1.06
C TYR A 49 7.79 16.67 -0.65
N ARG A 50 7.10 17.46 -1.48
CA ARG A 50 6.71 18.84 -1.13
C ARG A 50 5.75 18.92 0.06
N ARG A 51 4.88 17.92 0.23
CA ARG A 51 3.86 17.91 1.29
C ARG A 51 4.35 17.30 2.61
N TYR A 52 5.16 16.26 2.52
CA TYR A 52 5.48 15.38 3.64
C TYR A 52 6.98 15.22 3.88
N SER A 53 7.84 15.84 3.06
CA SER A 53 9.30 15.63 3.06
C SER A 53 9.73 14.16 2.85
N GLN A 54 8.85 13.35 2.26
CA GLN A 54 9.08 11.95 1.90
C GLN A 54 8.39 11.61 0.59
N THR A 55 8.89 10.61 -0.14
CA THR A 55 8.38 10.30 -1.48
C THR A 55 7.13 9.42 -1.48
N LEU A 56 6.85 8.72 -0.38
CA LEU A 56 5.60 7.99 -0.18
C LEU A 56 4.62 8.78 0.67
N GLU A 57 3.36 8.54 0.43
CA GLU A 57 2.30 9.05 1.28
C GLU A 57 2.40 8.39 2.66
N PRO A 58 2.41 9.17 3.76
CA PRO A 58 2.36 8.62 5.10
C PRO A 58 1.10 7.77 5.22
N LYS A 59 1.27 6.54 5.69
CA LYS A 59 0.12 5.67 5.90
C LYS A 59 -0.55 6.08 7.19
N GLU A 60 -1.83 6.42 7.12
CA GLU A 60 -2.62 6.61 8.33
C GLU A 60 -2.57 5.34 9.19
N PRO A 61 -2.53 5.49 10.53
CA PRO A 61 -2.64 4.34 11.43
C PRO A 61 -3.92 3.59 11.06
N LYS A 62 -3.80 2.30 10.76
CA LYS A 62 -4.98 1.48 10.50
C LYS A 62 -5.84 1.51 11.76
N ASN A 63 -7.11 1.89 11.62
CA ASN A 63 -8.06 1.62 12.68
C ASN A 63 -8.10 0.09 12.88
N ASN A 64 -7.73 -0.34 14.09
CA ASN A 64 -7.69 -1.76 14.46
C ASN A 64 -9.07 -2.30 14.81
N GLU A 65 -10.14 -1.50 14.65
CA GLU A 65 -11.50 -1.99 14.74
C GLU A 65 -11.69 -3.21 13.83
N ILE A 66 -11.86 -4.36 14.47
CA ILE A 66 -12.15 -5.61 13.81
C ILE A 66 -13.56 -5.46 13.24
N ILE A 67 -13.66 -5.16 11.94
CA ILE A 67 -14.94 -5.17 11.23
C ILE A 67 -15.45 -6.62 11.27
N PRO A 68 -16.53 -6.94 12.00
CA PRO A 68 -17.00 -8.31 12.12
C PRO A 68 -17.47 -8.83 10.76
N ASN A 69 -16.98 -10.01 10.37
CA ASN A 69 -17.47 -10.66 9.16
C ASN A 69 -18.78 -11.39 9.46
N TYR A 70 -19.88 -10.64 9.47
CA TYR A 70 -21.22 -11.14 9.83
C TYR A 70 -21.65 -12.36 9.02
N LYS A 71 -21.25 -12.46 7.73
CA LYS A 71 -21.55 -13.62 6.89
C LYS A 71 -20.87 -14.90 7.41
N LYS A 72 -19.64 -14.79 7.93
CA LYS A 72 -18.90 -15.92 8.49
C LYS A 72 -19.43 -16.29 9.87
N GLU A 73 -19.72 -15.30 10.71
CA GLU A 73 -20.34 -15.48 12.03
C GLU A 73 -21.69 -16.21 11.91
N TYR A 74 -22.54 -15.78 10.98
CA TYR A 74 -23.85 -16.39 10.74
C TYR A 74 -23.75 -17.86 10.31
N LYS A 75 -22.84 -18.19 9.39
CA LYS A 75 -22.62 -19.59 8.98
C LYS A 75 -22.18 -20.47 10.15
N LYS A 76 -21.26 -19.98 10.99
CA LYS A 76 -20.85 -20.68 12.20
C LYS A 76 -22.02 -20.90 13.16
N ALA A 77 -22.89 -19.89 13.33
CA ALA A 77 -24.06 -20.02 14.19
C ALA A 77 -25.01 -21.12 13.69
N ILE A 78 -25.26 -21.18 12.38
CA ILE A 78 -26.07 -22.25 11.77
C ILE A 78 -25.45 -23.63 11.97
N GLU A 79 -24.15 -23.80 11.71
CA GLU A 79 -23.46 -25.08 11.93
C GLU A 79 -23.56 -25.50 13.40
N LYS A 80 -23.38 -24.55 14.33
CA LYS A 80 -23.45 -24.82 15.76
C LYS A 80 -24.85 -25.25 16.20
N ILE A 81 -25.91 -24.67 15.62
CA ILE A 81 -27.30 -25.06 15.87
C ILE A 81 -27.53 -26.50 15.36
N LYS A 82 -27.11 -26.82 14.14
CA LYS A 82 -27.22 -28.18 13.59
C LYS A 82 -26.49 -29.23 14.43
N ASP A 83 -25.27 -28.93 14.88
CA ASP A 83 -24.50 -29.82 15.73
C ASP A 83 -25.15 -30.05 17.10
N GLN A 84 -25.89 -29.05 17.62
CA GLN A 84 -26.63 -29.17 18.87
C GLN A 84 -27.90 -30.01 18.70
N GLU A 85 -28.65 -29.82 17.61
CA GLU A 85 -29.82 -30.65 17.29
C GLU A 85 -29.45 -32.12 17.12
N LEU A 86 -28.32 -32.42 16.45
CA LEU A 86 -27.79 -33.77 16.28
C LEU A 86 -27.35 -34.46 17.58
N LYS A 87 -27.06 -33.71 18.65
CA LYS A 87 -26.69 -34.25 19.96
C LYS A 87 -27.88 -34.53 20.87
N ILE A 88 -29.05 -33.98 20.51
CA ILE A 88 -30.29 -34.11 21.27
C ILE A 88 -31.16 -35.27 20.73
N ALA A 89 -30.95 -35.66 19.47
CA ALA A 89 -31.54 -36.85 18.83
C ALA A 89 -30.77 -38.13 19.17
#